data_AF-A0A972LC34-F1
#
_entry.id   AF-A0A972LC34-F1
#
_cell.length_a   1.000
_cell.length_b   1.000
_cell.length_c   1.000
_cell.angle_alpha   90.00
_cell.angle_beta   90.00
_cell.angle_gamma   90.00
#
_symmetry.space_group_name_H-M   'P 1'
#
loop_
_entity.id
_entity.type
_entity.pdbx_description
1 polymer ?
#
loop_
_entity_poly.entity_id
_entity_poly.type
_entity_poly.pdbx_seq_one_letter_code
_entity_poly.pdbx_strand_id
1 'polypeptide(L)'
;MEVRNINYFKYWGKAREEGVPYHLLPFHCLDVATVADVWWEGSPSIQRSFTEASALSAQKTKAWLLFFVALHDYGKLDMRFQLKAPRAVASVYPAFDRELTDIDGIAIKDYFHGPVGFSLFYHDFYSLFAGQDEHNQTVWDAWQPWLAAVTGHHGVTPDQPDASPQLDELQADISIIEHDKSARMEWVLALQALFLEPAGLSIDVAPPPYSPLLAGFCSVADWLGSNSAASAFEYRSDEMALDRYYQHSLITARQQLDQSGLLSRKRRYQGVSALLPEVDNAVPRQLQTLVDQLPLERGLTLIEAPTGSGKTETALAYAWRLLAAGLADSIIFALPTQATANAMLKRLESCASLLFDDQPNLVLAHGKASFNEDFWQLKNSYQQRTEQGKEEARVQCAEWL
;
A
#
# COMPACT_ATOMS: atom_id res chain seq x y z
N MET A 1 21.90 5.82 30.18
CA MET A 1 21.58 4.76 29.21
C MET A 1 22.48 5.01 28.02
N GLU A 2 23.47 4.15 27.78
CA GLU A 2 24.24 4.20 26.53
C GLU A 2 23.25 4.10 25.37
N VAL A 3 23.30 5.08 24.46
CA VAL A 3 22.59 5.00 23.19
C VAL A 3 23.21 3.81 22.47
N ARG A 4 22.49 2.68 22.39
CA ARG A 4 22.88 1.59 21.50
C ARG A 4 23.00 2.22 20.12
N ASN A 5 24.19 2.15 19.52
CA ASN A 5 24.44 2.58 18.15
C ASN A 5 23.76 1.57 17.23
N ILE A 6 22.49 1.81 16.91
CA ILE A 6 21.65 0.89 16.14
C ILE A 6 21.91 1.14 14.66
N ASN A 7 22.26 0.09 13.91
CA ASN A 7 22.79 0.25 12.56
C ASN A 7 21.72 0.67 11.55
N TYR A 8 20.47 0.22 11.68
CA TYR A 8 19.42 0.60 10.72
C TYR A 8 19.07 2.10 10.71
N PHE A 9 19.47 2.88 11.72
CA PHE A 9 19.33 4.35 11.70
C PHE A 9 20.39 5.05 10.84
N LYS A 10 21.40 4.33 10.33
CA LYS A 10 22.44 4.87 9.43
C LYS A 10 22.03 4.90 7.95
N TYR A 11 20.74 4.73 7.66
CA TYR A 11 20.21 4.61 6.31
C TYR A 11 19.07 5.60 6.09
N TRP A 12 19.08 6.27 4.94
CA TRP A 12 17.99 7.13 4.50
C TRP A 12 16.98 6.33 3.66
N GLY A 13 15.69 6.64 3.84
CA GLY A 13 14.59 6.09 3.03
C GLY A 13 14.15 7.03 1.91
N LYS A 14 14.19 8.35 2.19
CA LYS A 14 14.00 9.43 1.21
C LYS A 14 15.05 10.52 1.41
N ALA A 15 15.53 11.12 0.32
CA ALA A 15 16.52 12.20 0.35
C ALA A 15 16.19 13.25 -0.72
N ARG A 16 16.52 14.53 -0.48
CA ARG A 16 16.47 15.59 -1.51
C ARG A 16 17.81 15.72 -2.22
N GLU A 17 17.81 16.17 -3.48
CA GLU A 17 19.03 16.34 -4.30
C GLU A 17 20.06 17.29 -3.67
N GLU A 18 19.61 18.30 -2.92
CA GLU A 18 20.50 19.27 -2.25
C GLU A 18 21.09 18.77 -0.91
N GLY A 19 20.72 17.57 -0.46
CA GLY A 19 21.15 17.00 0.83
C GLY A 19 20.03 17.01 1.87
N VAL A 20 20.23 17.73 2.98
CA VAL A 20 19.24 17.90 4.07
C VAL A 20 18.05 18.72 3.56
N PRO A 21 16.80 18.33 3.89
CA PRO A 21 16.41 17.22 4.76
C PRO A 21 16.39 15.84 4.08
N TYR A 22 16.74 14.80 4.83
CA TYR A 22 16.49 13.39 4.50
C TYR A 22 15.55 12.78 5.53
N HIS A 23 14.89 11.68 5.18
CA HIS A 23 14.01 10.94 6.07
C HIS A 23 14.63 9.57 6.34
N LEU A 24 14.76 9.20 7.63
CA LEU A 24 15.34 7.93 8.04
C LEU A 24 14.57 6.74 7.46
N LEU A 25 15.29 5.75 6.94
CA LEU A 25 14.69 4.54 6.36
C LEU A 25 13.69 3.83 7.29
N PRO A 26 14.02 3.54 8.57
CA PRO A 26 13.07 2.90 9.48
C PRO A 26 11.77 3.71 9.63
N PHE A 27 11.84 5.04 9.62
CA PHE A 27 10.66 5.89 9.72
C PHE A 27 9.80 5.82 8.47
N HIS A 28 10.40 5.81 7.27
CA HIS A 28 9.63 5.65 6.04
C HIS A 28 8.93 4.28 6.01
N CYS A 29 9.63 3.21 6.38
CA CYS A 29 9.03 1.88 6.49
C CYS A 29 7.84 1.85 7.47
N LEU A 30 7.95 2.58 8.59
CA LEU A 30 6.84 2.71 9.55
C LEU A 30 5.72 3.61 9.03
N ASP A 31 5.99 4.66 8.26
CA ASP A 31 4.95 5.49 7.64
C ASP A 31 4.08 4.63 6.71
N VAL A 32 4.70 3.81 5.86
CA VAL A 32 4.00 2.84 5.00
C VAL A 32 3.21 1.83 5.84
N ALA A 33 3.80 1.28 6.91
CA ALA A 33 3.11 0.36 7.82
C ALA A 33 1.92 1.01 8.54
N THR A 34 2.02 2.28 8.94
CA THR A 34 0.90 3.02 9.56
C THR A 34 -0.23 3.28 8.57
N VAL A 35 0.06 3.57 7.30
CA VAL A 35 -0.98 3.63 6.26
C VAL A 35 -1.67 2.28 6.13
N ALA A 36 -0.91 1.18 6.05
CA ALA A 36 -1.49 -0.16 6.00
C ALA A 36 -2.35 -0.48 7.22
N ASP A 37 -1.90 -0.13 8.43
CA ASP A 37 -2.67 -0.33 9.67
C ASP A 37 -4.02 0.40 9.60
N VAL A 38 -3.97 1.69 9.30
CA VAL A 38 -5.14 2.55 9.34
C VAL A 38 -6.14 2.17 8.23
N TRP A 39 -5.63 1.72 7.07
CA TRP A 39 -6.45 1.24 5.97
C TRP A 39 -7.11 -0.10 6.29
N TRP A 40 -6.36 -1.02 6.91
CA TRP A 40 -6.90 -2.28 7.43
C TRP A 40 -8.09 -2.04 8.36
N GLU A 41 -7.93 -1.15 9.36
CA GLU A 41 -9.01 -0.84 10.30
C GLU A 41 -10.22 -0.18 9.63
N GLY A 42 -10.01 0.55 8.53
CA GLY A 42 -11.05 1.28 7.81
C GLY A 42 -11.82 0.45 6.76
N SER A 43 -11.34 -0.73 6.38
CA SER A 43 -11.90 -1.50 5.25
C SER A 43 -12.19 -2.96 5.62
N PRO A 44 -13.45 -3.31 5.91
CA PRO A 44 -13.86 -4.68 6.14
C PRO A 44 -13.55 -5.63 4.97
N SER A 45 -13.55 -5.15 3.72
CA SER A 45 -13.22 -6.02 2.57
C SER A 45 -11.74 -6.34 2.51
N ILE A 46 -10.87 -5.39 2.86
CA ILE A 46 -9.43 -5.65 3.01
C ILE A 46 -9.22 -6.67 4.12
N GLN A 47 -9.76 -6.43 5.33
CA GLN A 47 -9.60 -7.38 6.45
C GLN A 47 -9.98 -8.80 6.03
N ARG A 48 -11.17 -8.94 5.42
CA ARG A 48 -11.64 -10.23 4.90
C ARG A 48 -10.69 -10.86 3.89
N SER A 49 -10.21 -10.10 2.90
CA SER A 49 -9.31 -10.61 1.85
C SER A 49 -8.04 -11.27 2.41
N PHE A 50 -7.53 -10.76 3.53
CA PHE A 50 -6.36 -11.33 4.20
C PHE A 50 -6.70 -12.39 5.25
N THR A 51 -7.90 -12.38 5.82
CA THR A 51 -8.31 -13.38 6.82
C THR A 51 -8.95 -14.63 6.22
N GLU A 52 -9.57 -14.57 5.04
CA GLU A 52 -10.36 -15.67 4.49
C GLU A 52 -9.55 -16.93 4.17
N ALA A 53 -8.30 -16.75 3.77
CA ALA A 53 -7.39 -17.86 3.52
C ALA A 53 -6.66 -18.33 4.79
N SER A 54 -6.90 -17.69 5.94
CA SER A 54 -6.14 -17.88 7.18
C SER A 54 -7.02 -18.47 8.30
N ALA A 55 -6.48 -19.45 9.03
CA ALA A 55 -7.07 -19.92 10.28
C ALA A 55 -6.73 -19.01 11.49
N LEU A 56 -5.94 -17.94 11.26
CA LEU A 56 -5.52 -17.02 12.31
C LEU A 56 -6.61 -15.97 12.62
N SER A 57 -6.61 -15.51 13.87
CA SER A 57 -7.40 -14.33 14.28
C SER A 57 -6.98 -13.09 13.48
N ALA A 58 -7.92 -12.15 13.27
CA ALA A 58 -7.64 -10.88 12.60
C ALA A 58 -6.44 -10.12 13.19
N GLN A 59 -6.23 -10.16 14.50
CA GLN A 59 -5.08 -9.56 15.18
C GLN A 59 -3.74 -10.14 14.70
N LYS A 60 -3.64 -11.48 14.64
CA LYS A 60 -2.44 -12.19 14.17
C LYS A 60 -2.20 -11.98 12.67
N THR A 61 -3.26 -11.96 11.86
CA THR A 61 -3.14 -11.65 10.43
C THR A 61 -2.65 -10.22 10.20
N LYS A 62 -3.17 -9.26 10.96
CA LYS A 62 -2.71 -7.86 10.91
C LYS A 62 -1.24 -7.74 11.31
N ALA A 63 -0.81 -8.44 12.36
CA ALA A 63 0.58 -8.45 12.79
C ALA A 63 1.54 -8.88 11.66
N TRP A 64 1.23 -9.98 10.97
CA TRP A 64 2.00 -10.41 9.80
C TRP A 64 1.95 -9.39 8.66
N LEU A 65 0.78 -8.83 8.36
CA LEU A 65 0.63 -7.81 7.34
C LEU A 65 1.55 -6.60 7.59
N LEU A 66 1.51 -6.04 8.79
CA LEU A 66 2.31 -4.86 9.15
C LEU A 66 3.81 -5.17 9.13
N PHE A 67 4.18 -6.35 9.64
CA PHE A 67 5.55 -6.81 9.62
C PHE A 67 6.10 -6.88 8.18
N PHE A 68 5.38 -7.53 7.25
CA PHE A 68 5.85 -7.64 5.87
C PHE A 68 5.79 -6.30 5.12
N VAL A 69 4.75 -5.48 5.30
CA VAL A 69 4.68 -4.16 4.68
C VAL A 69 5.86 -3.28 5.11
N ALA A 70 6.30 -3.37 6.37
CA ALA A 70 7.48 -2.64 6.84
C ALA A 70 8.83 -3.16 6.28
N LEU A 71 8.82 -4.30 5.56
CA LEU A 71 9.97 -4.86 4.85
C LEU A 71 10.00 -4.52 3.35
N HIS A 72 9.02 -3.79 2.81
CA HIS A 72 8.94 -3.49 1.36
C HIS A 72 10.25 -2.88 0.81
N ASP A 73 10.91 -2.07 1.63
CA ASP A 73 12.14 -1.34 1.33
C ASP A 73 13.41 -1.98 1.91
N TYR A 74 13.36 -3.26 2.28
CA TYR A 74 14.49 -3.97 2.90
C TYR A 74 15.81 -3.83 2.11
N GLY A 75 15.74 -3.84 0.78
CA GLY A 75 16.91 -3.66 -0.08
C GLY A 75 17.51 -2.25 -0.06
N LYS A 76 16.92 -1.27 0.63
CA LYS A 76 17.54 0.05 0.87
C LYS A 76 18.57 0.01 2.00
N LEU A 77 18.57 -1.03 2.84
CA LEU A 77 19.62 -1.32 3.83
C LEU A 77 20.86 -1.94 3.15
N ASP A 78 21.38 -1.21 2.16
CA ASP A 78 22.48 -1.60 1.30
C ASP A 78 23.19 -0.35 0.76
N MET A 79 24.51 -0.29 0.88
CA MET A 79 25.27 0.89 0.45
C MET A 79 25.11 1.22 -1.03
N ARG A 80 24.88 0.23 -1.92
CA ARG A 80 24.65 0.49 -3.35
C ARG A 80 23.41 1.34 -3.59
N PHE A 81 22.36 1.13 -2.80
CA PHE A 81 21.20 2.01 -2.80
C PHE A 81 21.52 3.36 -2.18
N GLN A 82 22.12 3.36 -1.00
CA GLN A 82 22.35 4.58 -0.21
C GLN A 82 23.24 5.59 -0.96
N LEU A 83 24.22 5.10 -1.72
CA LEU A 83 25.11 5.90 -2.55
C LEU A 83 24.45 6.54 -3.78
N LYS A 84 23.16 6.29 -4.04
CA LYS A 84 22.36 7.12 -4.94
C LYS A 84 22.25 8.57 -4.45
N ALA A 85 22.41 8.81 -3.14
CA ALA A 85 22.46 10.14 -2.55
C ALA A 85 23.66 10.28 -1.58
N PRO A 86 24.90 10.42 -2.09
CA PRO A 86 26.11 10.43 -1.25
C PRO A 86 26.13 11.52 -0.17
N ARG A 87 25.51 12.68 -0.42
CA ARG A 87 25.38 13.76 0.58
C ARG A 87 24.48 13.36 1.76
N ALA A 88 23.43 12.58 1.49
CA ALA A 88 22.58 12.04 2.54
C ALA A 88 23.36 11.01 3.36
N VAL A 89 24.13 10.12 2.70
CA VAL A 89 25.03 9.14 3.36
C VAL A 89 26.00 9.84 4.30
N ALA A 90 26.70 10.89 3.84
CA ALA A 90 27.62 11.65 4.68
C ALA A 90 26.95 12.29 5.92
N SER A 91 25.63 12.51 5.87
CA SER A 91 24.87 13.08 6.98
C SER A 91 24.30 12.02 7.93
N VAL A 92 23.80 10.89 7.39
CA VAL A 92 23.15 9.82 8.16
C VAL A 92 24.16 8.80 8.70
N TYR A 93 25.29 8.63 8.02
CA TYR A 93 26.40 7.79 8.46
C TYR A 93 27.73 8.54 8.34
N PRO A 94 28.02 9.52 9.22
CA PRO A 94 29.22 10.36 9.09
C PRO A 94 30.56 9.62 9.20
N ALA A 95 30.56 8.43 9.80
CA ALA A 95 31.74 7.56 9.92
C ALA A 95 31.91 6.62 8.72
N PHE A 96 31.02 6.66 7.73
CA PHE A 96 31.15 5.89 6.50
C PHE A 96 32.37 6.37 5.71
N ASP A 97 33.27 5.44 5.41
CA ASP A 97 34.41 5.69 4.54
C ASP A 97 34.11 5.15 3.13
N ARG A 98 33.98 6.06 2.17
CA ARG A 98 33.71 5.72 0.76
C ARG A 98 34.86 4.90 0.16
N GLU A 99 36.09 5.03 0.65
CA GLU A 99 37.23 4.25 0.18
C GLU A 99 37.09 2.75 0.49
N LEU A 100 36.24 2.38 1.46
CA LEU A 100 35.88 0.99 1.78
C LEU A 100 34.86 0.38 0.81
N THR A 101 34.52 1.10 -0.26
CA THR A 101 33.55 0.64 -1.25
C THR A 101 34.10 0.87 -2.65
N ASP A 102 34.37 -0.21 -3.40
CA ASP A 102 34.70 -0.15 -4.84
C ASP A 102 33.43 -0.24 -5.70
N ILE A 103 32.33 0.33 -5.20
CA ILE A 103 31.04 0.31 -5.88
C ILE A 103 31.08 1.38 -6.97
N ASP A 104 31.16 0.93 -8.23
CA ASP A 104 31.13 1.82 -9.39
C ASP A 104 29.76 2.49 -9.59
N GLY A 105 29.72 3.48 -10.48
CA GLY A 105 28.49 4.22 -10.78
C GLY A 105 27.41 3.39 -11.48
N ILE A 106 27.78 2.29 -12.13
CA ILE A 106 26.84 1.40 -12.83
C ILE A 106 26.10 0.54 -11.80
N ALA A 107 26.83 -0.06 -10.85
CA ALA A 107 26.30 -0.82 -9.74
C ALA A 107 25.32 0.02 -8.89
N ILE A 108 25.62 1.31 -8.66
CA ILE A 108 24.70 2.22 -7.97
C ILE A 108 23.45 2.48 -8.82
N LYS A 109 23.64 2.84 -10.09
CA LYS A 109 22.53 3.23 -10.99
C LYS A 109 21.55 2.08 -11.22
N ASP A 110 22.06 0.89 -11.49
CA ASP A 110 21.29 -0.29 -11.86
C ASP A 110 20.83 -1.09 -10.63
N TYR A 111 21.00 -0.55 -9.42
CA TYR A 111 20.50 -1.16 -8.19
C TYR A 111 18.98 -1.02 -8.04
N PHE A 112 18.26 -2.13 -8.13
CA PHE A 112 16.81 -2.21 -7.91
C PHE A 112 16.51 -2.82 -6.53
N HIS A 113 16.26 -1.95 -5.55
CA HIS A 113 16.08 -2.33 -4.14
C HIS A 113 14.96 -3.35 -3.88
N GLY A 114 13.94 -3.44 -4.74
CA GLY A 114 12.90 -4.47 -4.62
C GLY A 114 13.46 -5.89 -4.84
N PRO A 115 13.80 -6.30 -6.08
CA PRO A 115 14.36 -7.62 -6.37
C PRO A 115 15.67 -7.93 -5.62
N VAL A 116 16.53 -6.93 -5.41
CA VAL A 116 17.76 -7.14 -4.63
C VAL A 116 17.42 -7.34 -3.14
N GLY A 117 16.50 -6.56 -2.58
CA GLY A 117 16.04 -6.74 -1.20
C GLY A 117 15.44 -8.12 -0.94
N PHE A 118 14.66 -8.64 -1.89
CA PHE A 118 14.14 -10.01 -1.84
C PHE A 118 15.26 -11.06 -1.75
N SER A 119 16.29 -10.90 -2.58
CA SER A 119 17.44 -11.82 -2.63
C SER A 119 18.31 -11.70 -1.37
N LEU A 120 18.61 -10.47 -0.92
CA LEU A 120 19.36 -10.22 0.30
C LEU A 120 18.68 -10.84 1.52
N PHE A 121 17.36 -10.70 1.65
CA PHE A 121 16.62 -11.28 2.76
C PHE A 121 16.73 -12.81 2.78
N TYR A 122 16.59 -13.46 1.62
CA TYR A 122 16.77 -14.91 1.51
C TYR A 122 18.16 -15.36 1.99
N HIS A 123 19.21 -14.63 1.61
CA HIS A 123 20.60 -14.94 2.00
C HIS A 123 20.90 -14.63 3.48
N ASP A 124 20.39 -13.51 4.00
CA ASP A 124 20.60 -13.12 5.40
C ASP A 124 20.03 -14.15 6.38
N PHE A 125 18.86 -14.69 6.04
CA PHE A 125 18.13 -15.67 6.83
C PHE A 125 18.20 -17.08 6.22
N TYR A 126 19.19 -17.34 5.35
CA TYR A 126 19.38 -18.64 4.70
C TYR A 126 19.39 -19.79 5.71
N SER A 127 20.00 -19.60 6.88
CA SER A 127 20.00 -20.62 7.94
C SER A 127 18.61 -20.97 8.50
N LEU A 128 17.66 -20.03 8.47
CA LEU A 128 16.26 -20.27 8.82
C LEU A 128 15.49 -20.98 7.70
N PHE A 129 15.96 -20.91 6.45
CA PHE A 129 15.19 -21.30 5.26
C PHE A 129 15.72 -22.53 4.52
N ALA A 130 17.05 -22.71 4.49
CA ALA A 130 17.74 -23.67 3.64
C ALA A 130 18.45 -24.79 4.41
N GLY A 131 17.99 -25.07 5.63
CA GLY A 131 18.36 -26.29 6.34
C GLY A 131 17.81 -27.53 5.62
N GLN A 132 18.42 -28.70 5.83
CA GLN A 132 17.88 -29.99 5.36
C GLN A 132 16.63 -30.48 6.14
N ASP A 133 16.08 -29.62 7.00
CA ASP A 133 14.91 -29.92 7.82
C ASP A 133 13.65 -29.45 7.08
N GLU A 134 12.66 -30.34 6.92
CA GLU A 134 11.38 -30.07 6.27
C GLU A 134 10.68 -28.83 6.86
N HIS A 135 10.92 -28.54 8.14
CA HIS A 135 10.37 -27.36 8.81
C HIS A 135 10.86 -26.04 8.19
N ASN A 136 12.17 -25.91 7.96
CA ASN A 136 12.79 -24.66 7.45
C ASN A 136 12.33 -24.35 6.03
N GLN A 137 12.21 -25.39 5.20
CA GLN A 137 11.67 -25.25 3.84
C GLN A 137 10.20 -24.81 3.87
N THR A 138 9.39 -25.38 4.77
CA THR A 138 7.98 -24.99 4.95
C THR A 138 7.84 -23.52 5.37
N VAL A 139 8.75 -23.04 6.24
CA VAL A 139 8.77 -21.62 6.64
C VAL A 139 9.09 -20.74 5.42
N TRP A 140 10.14 -21.05 4.65
CA TRP A 140 10.45 -20.27 3.45
C TRP A 140 9.31 -20.27 2.43
N ASP A 141 8.70 -21.41 2.14
CA ASP A 141 7.59 -21.53 1.19
C ASP A 141 6.39 -20.65 1.60
N ALA A 142 6.19 -20.45 2.91
CA ALA A 142 5.19 -19.54 3.44
C ALA A 142 5.62 -18.06 3.37
N TRP A 143 6.90 -17.75 3.62
CA TRP A 143 7.45 -16.39 3.60
C TRP A 143 7.63 -15.80 2.21
N GLN A 144 8.12 -16.62 1.27
CA GLN A 144 8.47 -16.23 -0.09
C GLN A 144 7.39 -15.38 -0.77
N PRO A 145 6.10 -15.79 -0.82
CA PRO A 145 5.09 -15.00 -1.51
C PRO A 145 4.77 -13.67 -0.81
N TRP A 146 4.82 -13.61 0.52
CA TRP A 146 4.64 -12.35 1.26
C TRP A 146 5.76 -11.37 0.93
N LEU A 147 7.00 -11.84 1.00
CA LEU A 147 8.17 -11.02 0.76
C LEU A 147 8.26 -10.57 -0.70
N ALA A 148 8.00 -11.48 -1.64
CA ALA A 148 7.96 -11.16 -3.07
C ALA A 148 6.92 -10.06 -3.34
N ALA A 149 5.72 -10.16 -2.76
CA ALA A 149 4.68 -9.17 -2.96
C ALA A 149 5.08 -7.76 -2.47
N VAL A 150 5.67 -7.65 -1.27
CA VAL A 150 6.06 -6.33 -0.71
C VAL A 150 7.33 -5.76 -1.33
N THR A 151 8.31 -6.60 -1.70
CA THR A 151 9.51 -6.15 -2.43
C THR A 151 9.22 -5.84 -3.90
N GLY A 152 8.14 -6.39 -4.45
CA GLY A 152 7.64 -6.09 -5.79
C GLY A 152 6.79 -4.82 -5.89
N HIS A 153 6.76 -3.97 -4.86
CA HIS A 153 5.85 -2.81 -4.76
C HIS A 153 6.04 -1.74 -5.86
N HIS A 154 7.11 -1.80 -6.66
CA HIS A 154 7.30 -0.97 -7.86
C HIS A 154 6.69 -1.56 -9.14
N GLY A 155 5.83 -2.58 -9.02
CA GLY A 155 5.02 -3.11 -10.11
C GLY A 155 5.51 -4.41 -10.74
N VAL A 156 6.62 -4.98 -10.27
CA VAL A 156 7.14 -6.29 -10.70
C VAL A 156 7.46 -7.12 -9.48
N THR A 157 6.69 -8.19 -9.25
CA THR A 157 6.93 -9.17 -8.19
C THR A 157 8.06 -10.11 -8.60
N PRO A 158 9.13 -10.27 -7.80
CA PRO A 158 10.17 -11.24 -8.09
C PRO A 158 9.66 -12.68 -7.88
N ASP A 159 9.96 -13.58 -8.82
CA ASP A 159 9.50 -14.97 -8.75
C ASP A 159 10.36 -15.82 -7.80
N GLN A 160 11.69 -15.65 -7.85
CA GLN A 160 12.68 -16.43 -7.10
C GLN A 160 13.86 -15.52 -6.70
N PRO A 161 14.48 -15.76 -5.53
CA PRO A 161 15.64 -14.99 -5.13
C PRO A 161 16.79 -15.29 -6.08
N ASP A 162 17.66 -14.31 -6.30
CA ASP A 162 18.90 -14.56 -7.04
C ASP A 162 19.78 -15.49 -6.21
N ALA A 163 20.02 -16.69 -6.74
CA ALA A 163 20.84 -17.71 -6.10
C ALA A 163 22.34 -17.39 -6.14
N SER A 164 22.76 -16.35 -6.87
CA SER A 164 24.16 -15.96 -6.97
C SER A 164 24.68 -15.38 -5.65
N PRO A 165 25.68 -16.00 -5.01
CA PRO A 165 26.31 -15.46 -3.79
C PRO A 165 27.19 -14.22 -4.07
N GLN A 166 27.40 -13.86 -5.34
CA GLN A 166 28.26 -12.75 -5.77
C GLN A 166 27.57 -11.38 -5.66
N LEU A 167 26.38 -11.30 -5.06
CA LEU A 167 25.70 -10.03 -4.83
C LEU A 167 26.62 -9.04 -4.12
N ASP A 168 27.48 -9.46 -3.20
CA ASP A 168 28.27 -8.54 -2.37
C ASP A 168 29.80 -8.66 -2.57
N GLU A 169 30.32 -9.83 -2.95
CA GLU A 169 31.75 -10.19 -2.83
C GLU A 169 32.74 -9.39 -3.71
N LEU A 170 32.25 -8.68 -4.73
CA LEU A 170 33.10 -7.98 -5.71
C LEU A 170 33.00 -6.45 -5.66
N GLN A 171 32.22 -5.89 -4.73
CA GLN A 171 31.83 -4.46 -4.80
C GLN A 171 32.13 -3.65 -3.53
N ALA A 172 32.34 -4.28 -2.37
CA ALA A 172 32.62 -3.57 -1.13
C ALA A 172 33.58 -4.35 -0.22
N ASP A 173 34.24 -3.64 0.70
CA ASP A 173 34.99 -4.27 1.79
C ASP A 173 34.06 -5.11 2.68
N ILE A 174 34.60 -6.19 3.24
CA ILE A 174 33.83 -7.12 4.09
C ILE A 174 33.17 -6.41 5.27
N SER A 175 33.80 -5.37 5.82
CA SER A 175 33.26 -4.59 6.93
C SER A 175 31.95 -3.87 6.56
N ILE A 176 31.80 -3.42 5.32
CA ILE A 176 30.58 -2.78 4.83
C ILE A 176 29.49 -3.82 4.59
N ILE A 177 29.84 -4.96 4.01
CA ILE A 177 28.90 -6.07 3.77
C ILE A 177 28.34 -6.58 5.11
N GLU A 178 29.21 -6.78 6.10
CA GLU A 178 28.82 -7.20 7.45
C GLU A 178 27.98 -6.13 8.17
N HIS A 179 28.31 -4.85 7.97
CA HIS A 179 27.52 -3.75 8.52
C HIS A 179 26.10 -3.71 7.96
N ASP A 180 25.97 -3.76 6.63
CA ASP A 180 24.67 -3.78 5.94
C ASP A 180 23.83 -5.00 6.38
N LYS A 181 24.45 -6.18 6.46
CA LYS A 181 23.81 -7.38 6.99
C LYS A 181 23.36 -7.21 8.44
N SER A 182 24.19 -6.65 9.31
CA SER A 182 23.83 -6.40 10.71
C SER A 182 22.63 -5.45 10.81
N ALA A 183 22.64 -4.37 10.03
CA ALA A 183 21.53 -3.41 9.99
C ALA A 183 20.22 -4.08 9.56
N ARG A 184 20.27 -4.93 8.53
CA ARG A 184 19.15 -5.73 8.04
C ARG A 184 18.59 -6.71 9.08
N MET A 185 19.47 -7.45 9.75
CA MET A 185 19.07 -8.36 10.82
C MET A 185 18.47 -7.60 12.02
N GLU A 186 19.10 -6.52 12.45
CA GLU A 186 18.58 -5.64 13.51
C GLU A 186 17.20 -5.07 13.15
N TRP A 187 16.98 -4.72 11.88
CA TRP A 187 15.69 -4.20 11.40
C TRP A 187 14.58 -5.25 11.50
N VAL A 188 14.83 -6.48 11.05
CA VAL A 188 13.85 -7.58 11.16
C VAL A 188 13.50 -7.87 12.62
N LEU A 189 14.49 -7.90 13.50
CA LEU A 189 14.26 -8.10 14.94
C LEU A 189 13.48 -6.95 15.57
N ALA A 190 13.75 -5.71 15.16
CA ALA A 190 12.98 -4.55 15.60
C ALA A 190 11.52 -4.62 15.14
N LEU A 191 11.26 -5.06 13.91
CA LEU A 191 9.91 -5.28 13.39
C LEU A 191 9.19 -6.45 14.07
N GLN A 192 9.90 -7.53 14.38
CA GLN A 192 9.36 -8.63 15.17
C GLN A 192 8.87 -8.12 16.53
N ALA A 193 9.71 -7.37 17.24
CA ALA A 193 9.37 -6.83 18.56
C ALA A 193 8.19 -5.84 18.49
N LEU A 194 8.09 -5.06 17.41
CA LEU A 194 7.03 -4.07 17.25
C LEU A 194 5.67 -4.69 16.84
N PHE A 195 5.67 -5.69 15.95
CA PHE A 195 4.44 -6.19 15.34
C PHE A 195 4.08 -7.64 15.69
N LEU A 196 5.06 -8.55 15.72
CA LEU A 196 4.80 -9.99 15.89
C LEU A 196 4.69 -10.39 17.36
N GLU A 197 5.65 -9.98 18.20
CA GLU A 197 5.68 -10.33 19.63
C GLU A 197 4.42 -9.91 20.39
N PRO A 198 3.85 -8.70 20.19
CA PRO A 198 2.58 -8.31 20.83
C PRO A 198 1.39 -9.20 20.46
N ALA A 199 1.47 -9.91 19.33
CA ALA A 199 0.46 -10.88 18.88
C ALA A 199 0.81 -12.34 19.25
N GLY A 200 1.90 -12.56 20.00
CA GLY A 200 2.41 -13.89 20.34
C GLY A 200 2.91 -14.66 19.12
N LEU A 201 3.56 -13.96 18.19
CA LEU A 201 4.18 -14.49 16.98
C LEU A 201 5.68 -14.17 16.97
N SER A 202 6.42 -14.85 16.10
CA SER A 202 7.86 -14.69 15.91
C SER A 202 8.25 -15.12 14.49
N ILE A 203 9.46 -14.74 14.04
CA ILE A 203 9.88 -14.98 12.65
C ILE A 203 10.16 -16.45 12.30
N ASP A 204 10.33 -17.31 13.30
CA ASP A 204 10.48 -18.76 13.16
C ASP A 204 9.16 -19.49 12.92
N VAL A 205 8.02 -18.79 13.02
CA VAL A 205 6.70 -19.34 12.72
C VAL A 205 6.32 -19.03 11.27
N ALA A 206 5.80 -20.02 10.56
CA ALA A 206 5.28 -19.83 9.21
C ALA A 206 4.08 -18.85 9.20
N PRO A 207 4.10 -17.78 8.38
CA PRO A 207 2.96 -16.89 8.22
C PRO A 207 1.79 -17.65 7.56
N PRO A 208 0.55 -17.13 7.68
CA PRO A 208 -0.60 -17.72 6.99
C PRO A 208 -0.47 -17.53 5.46
N PRO A 209 -1.32 -18.19 4.66
CA PRO A 209 -1.43 -17.86 3.24
C PRO A 209 -1.66 -16.36 3.03
N TYR A 210 -0.89 -15.75 2.13
CA TYR A 210 -0.99 -14.33 1.81
C TYR A 210 -2.19 -14.02 0.92
N SER A 211 -2.67 -12.77 0.95
CA SER A 211 -3.64 -12.30 -0.04
C SER A 211 -2.93 -11.90 -1.34
N PRO A 212 -3.43 -12.32 -2.52
CA PRO A 212 -2.93 -11.84 -3.81
C PRO A 212 -3.01 -10.31 -3.99
N LEU A 213 -3.80 -9.61 -3.16
CA LEU A 213 -3.88 -8.15 -3.16
C LEU A 213 -2.68 -7.48 -2.48
N LEU A 214 -1.82 -8.22 -1.78
CA LEU A 214 -0.76 -7.67 -0.95
C LEU A 214 0.19 -6.74 -1.72
N ALA A 215 0.59 -7.11 -2.94
CA ALA A 215 1.51 -6.28 -3.73
C ALA A 215 0.90 -4.90 -4.03
N GLY A 216 -0.32 -4.87 -4.58
CA GLY A 216 -1.02 -3.61 -4.86
C GLY A 216 -1.38 -2.82 -3.60
N PHE A 217 -1.76 -3.51 -2.53
CA PHE A 217 -2.00 -2.89 -1.22
C PHE A 217 -0.74 -2.21 -0.67
N CYS A 218 0.41 -2.90 -0.75
CA CYS A 218 1.70 -2.38 -0.32
C CYS A 218 2.15 -1.19 -1.20
N SER A 219 1.96 -1.26 -2.51
CA SER A 219 2.26 -0.15 -3.43
C SER A 219 1.46 1.11 -3.08
N VAL A 220 0.15 0.98 -2.88
CA VAL A 220 -0.69 2.14 -2.51
C VAL A 220 -0.32 2.68 -1.12
N ALA A 221 0.00 1.80 -0.17
CA ALA A 221 0.48 2.22 1.14
C ALA A 221 1.81 2.98 1.04
N ASP A 222 2.74 2.54 0.17
CA ASP A 222 4.01 3.22 -0.07
C ASP A 222 3.81 4.59 -0.73
N TRP A 223 2.92 4.69 -1.72
CA TRP A 223 2.61 5.97 -2.36
C TRP A 223 2.08 7.01 -1.37
N LEU A 224 1.17 6.62 -0.48
CA LEU A 224 0.65 7.49 0.57
C LEU A 224 1.70 7.78 1.65
N GLY A 225 2.46 6.77 2.08
CA GLY A 225 3.56 6.88 3.05
C GLY A 225 4.76 7.69 2.54
N SER A 226 4.86 7.88 1.23
CA SER A 226 5.87 8.69 0.55
C SER A 226 5.48 10.17 0.42
N ASN A 227 4.24 10.55 0.77
CA ASN A 227 3.79 11.93 0.65
C ASN A 227 4.50 12.83 1.66
N SER A 228 5.39 13.69 1.18
CA SER A 228 6.19 14.62 1.98
C SER A 228 5.71 16.07 1.93
N ALA A 229 4.48 16.31 1.48
CA ALA A 229 3.84 17.62 1.53
C ALA A 229 3.74 18.14 2.98
N ALA A 230 3.61 19.46 3.14
CA ALA A 230 3.38 20.06 4.44
C ALA A 230 2.10 19.46 5.05
N SER A 231 2.13 19.03 6.33
CA SER A 231 1.08 18.26 7.02
C SER A 231 0.92 16.77 6.63
N ALA A 232 1.84 16.21 5.83
CA ALA A 232 1.94 14.77 5.57
C ALA A 232 3.14 14.17 6.31
N PHE A 233 3.86 13.22 5.70
CA PHE A 233 5.03 12.57 6.29
C PHE A 233 6.28 13.46 6.10
N GLU A 234 6.43 14.42 7.01
CA GLU A 234 7.59 15.31 7.02
C GLU A 234 8.91 14.54 7.24
N TYR A 235 9.96 15.00 6.58
CA TYR A 235 11.27 14.36 6.68
C TYR A 235 11.84 14.48 8.09
N ARG A 236 12.19 13.33 8.68
CA ARG A 236 12.77 13.24 10.01
C ARG A 236 14.13 12.56 9.97
N SER A 237 15.13 13.29 10.42
CA SER A 237 16.52 12.83 10.52
C SER A 237 16.94 12.51 11.96
N ASP A 238 16.18 12.96 12.96
CA ASP A 238 16.48 12.73 14.37
C ASP A 238 15.95 11.36 14.84
N GLU A 239 16.85 10.52 15.35
CA GLU A 239 16.51 9.20 15.89
C GLU A 239 15.53 9.29 17.07
N MET A 240 14.59 8.35 17.10
CA MET A 240 13.68 8.14 18.24
C MET A 240 13.21 6.69 18.29
N ALA A 241 12.64 6.31 19.44
CA ALA A 241 12.07 4.98 19.62
C ALA A 241 10.97 4.70 18.57
N LEU A 242 11.04 3.51 17.97
CA LEU A 242 10.18 3.13 16.84
C LEU A 242 8.69 3.09 17.22
N ASP A 243 8.36 2.62 18.43
CA ASP A 243 7.01 2.61 18.97
C ASP A 243 6.43 4.02 19.07
N ARG A 244 7.22 4.97 19.58
CA ARG A 244 6.84 6.39 19.67
C ARG A 244 6.62 6.99 18.29
N TYR A 245 7.51 6.72 17.34
CA TYR A 245 7.36 7.20 15.97
C TYR A 245 6.10 6.62 15.32
N TYR A 246 5.91 5.31 15.40
CA TYR A 246 4.76 4.60 14.87
C TYR A 246 3.43 5.16 15.39
N GLN A 247 3.30 5.36 16.70
CA GLN A 247 2.08 5.93 17.29
C GLN A 247 1.79 7.35 16.78
N HIS A 248 2.83 8.16 16.54
CA HIS A 248 2.67 9.49 15.98
C HIS A 248 2.25 9.46 14.51
N SER A 249 2.88 8.60 13.71
CA SER A 249 2.59 8.45 12.27
C SER A 249 1.20 7.92 11.96
N LEU A 250 0.55 7.19 12.88
CA LEU A 250 -0.87 6.76 12.73
C LEU A 250 -1.83 7.94 12.49
N ILE A 251 -1.58 9.10 13.11
CA ILE A 251 -2.42 10.30 12.94
C ILE A 251 -2.29 10.81 11.50
N THR A 252 -1.05 10.93 11.01
CA THR A 252 -0.75 11.36 9.63
C THR A 252 -1.32 10.36 8.63
N ALA A 253 -1.15 9.06 8.86
CA ALA A 253 -1.68 8.00 8.00
C ALA A 253 -3.21 8.09 7.84
N ARG A 254 -3.95 8.33 8.93
CA ARG A 254 -5.41 8.56 8.87
C ARG A 254 -5.75 9.77 8.03
N GLN A 255 -5.05 10.88 8.24
CA GLN A 255 -5.29 12.09 7.44
C GLN A 255 -5.02 11.86 5.95
N GLN A 256 -3.94 11.15 5.59
CA GLN A 256 -3.62 10.84 4.19
C GLN A 256 -4.67 9.92 3.56
N LEU A 257 -5.18 8.93 4.29
CA LEU A 257 -6.23 8.03 3.81
C LEU A 257 -7.59 8.73 3.66
N ASP A 258 -7.96 9.60 4.59
CA ASP A 258 -9.19 10.38 4.51
C ASP A 258 -9.10 11.36 3.33
N GLN A 259 -7.95 12.01 3.14
CA GLN A 259 -7.72 12.96 2.06
C GLN A 259 -7.59 12.32 0.67
N SER A 260 -7.17 11.05 0.59
CA SER A 260 -7.12 10.31 -0.68
C SER A 260 -8.49 9.78 -1.11
N GLY A 261 -9.50 9.83 -0.22
CA GLY A 261 -10.84 9.30 -0.48
C GLY A 261 -10.93 7.78 -0.48
N LEU A 262 -9.84 7.06 -0.17
CA LEU A 262 -9.84 5.60 -0.05
C LEU A 262 -10.69 5.12 1.14
N LEU A 263 -10.79 5.94 2.19
CA LEU A 263 -11.73 5.73 3.27
C LEU A 263 -12.96 6.61 3.04
N SER A 264 -14.10 5.96 2.78
CA SER A 264 -15.38 6.63 2.60
C SER A 264 -16.44 6.02 3.52
N ARG A 265 -17.28 6.89 4.09
CA ARG A 265 -18.42 6.47 4.92
C ARG A 265 -19.60 6.11 4.02
N LYS A 266 -20.11 4.89 4.12
CA LYS A 266 -21.23 4.43 3.28
C LYS A 266 -22.57 4.83 3.91
N ARG A 267 -23.46 5.39 3.09
CA ARG A 267 -24.82 5.73 3.48
C ARG A 267 -25.69 4.48 3.56
N ARG A 268 -26.68 4.52 4.44
CA ARG A 268 -27.73 3.49 4.51
C ARG A 268 -28.50 3.47 3.19
N TYR A 269 -28.82 2.27 2.71
CA TYR A 269 -29.67 2.09 1.55
C TYR A 269 -31.07 2.70 1.77
N GLN A 270 -31.50 3.58 0.86
CA GLN A 270 -32.78 4.30 0.94
C GLN A 270 -33.84 3.77 -0.04
N GLY A 271 -33.57 2.64 -0.70
CA GLY A 271 -34.44 2.11 -1.74
C GLY A 271 -34.03 2.56 -3.15
N VAL A 272 -34.39 1.78 -4.16
CA VAL A 272 -34.06 2.06 -5.57
C VAL A 272 -34.68 3.37 -6.06
N SER A 273 -35.82 3.78 -5.49
CA SER A 273 -36.50 5.04 -5.84
C SER A 273 -35.61 6.27 -5.62
N ALA A 274 -34.69 6.24 -4.66
CA ALA A 274 -33.76 7.33 -4.41
C ALA A 274 -32.77 7.55 -5.57
N LEU A 275 -32.56 6.54 -6.43
CA LEU A 275 -31.71 6.62 -7.63
C LEU A 275 -32.48 7.06 -8.87
N LEU A 276 -33.81 7.14 -8.80
CA LEU A 276 -34.64 7.54 -9.92
C LEU A 276 -34.75 9.07 -9.98
N PRO A 277 -34.83 9.66 -11.19
CA PRO A 277 -35.06 11.09 -11.30
C PRO A 277 -36.39 11.47 -10.63
N GLU A 278 -36.40 12.57 -9.88
CA GLU A 278 -37.62 13.12 -9.26
C GLU A 278 -38.61 13.61 -10.32
N VAL A 279 -38.10 13.99 -11.49
CA VAL A 279 -38.91 14.40 -12.64
C VAL A 279 -39.81 13.22 -13.06
N ASP A 280 -41.09 13.50 -13.29
CA ASP A 280 -42.13 12.55 -13.72
C ASP A 280 -42.65 11.55 -12.68
N ASN A 281 -42.40 11.75 -11.37
CA ASN A 281 -42.83 10.81 -10.31
C ASN A 281 -42.41 9.36 -10.64
N ALA A 282 -41.17 9.19 -11.11
CA ALA A 282 -40.67 7.91 -11.57
C ALA A 282 -40.80 6.84 -10.47
N VAL A 283 -41.53 5.76 -10.76
CA VAL A 283 -41.68 4.61 -9.87
C VAL A 283 -40.80 3.45 -10.32
N PRO A 284 -40.28 2.63 -9.38
CA PRO A 284 -39.52 1.44 -9.74
C PRO A 284 -40.31 0.52 -10.67
N ARG A 285 -39.64 0.00 -11.70
CA ARG A 285 -40.26 -0.86 -12.72
C ARG A 285 -39.40 -2.09 -13.03
N GLN A 286 -40.06 -3.16 -13.48
CA GLN A 286 -39.40 -4.40 -13.94
C GLN A 286 -38.33 -4.89 -12.94
N LEU A 287 -37.06 -4.94 -13.34
CA LEU A 287 -35.96 -5.41 -12.49
C LEU A 287 -35.78 -4.59 -11.22
N GLN A 288 -36.09 -3.29 -11.25
CA GLN A 288 -35.90 -2.39 -10.11
C GLN A 288 -36.78 -2.82 -8.92
N THR A 289 -37.95 -3.43 -9.18
CA THR A 289 -38.85 -3.91 -8.11
C THR A 289 -38.36 -5.20 -7.44
N LEU A 290 -37.33 -5.84 -7.99
CA LEU A 290 -36.77 -7.09 -7.48
C LEU A 290 -35.53 -6.86 -6.60
N VAL A 291 -35.00 -5.63 -6.55
CA VAL A 291 -33.73 -5.31 -5.88
C VAL A 291 -33.72 -5.77 -4.44
N ASP A 292 -34.80 -5.56 -3.68
CA ASP A 292 -34.89 -5.92 -2.26
C ASP A 292 -34.92 -7.44 -2.02
N GLN A 293 -35.32 -8.21 -3.03
CA GLN A 293 -35.40 -9.67 -2.98
C GLN A 293 -34.06 -10.34 -3.33
N LEU A 294 -33.09 -9.58 -3.88
CA LEU A 294 -31.76 -10.11 -4.16
C LEU A 294 -31.02 -10.45 -2.85
N PRO A 295 -30.25 -11.56 -2.82
CA PRO A 295 -29.55 -12.01 -1.62
C PRO A 295 -28.48 -11.00 -1.20
N LEU A 296 -28.31 -10.78 0.12
CA LEU A 296 -27.25 -9.92 0.65
C LEU A 296 -26.02 -10.75 0.99
N GLU A 297 -25.36 -11.26 -0.06
CA GLU A 297 -24.16 -12.08 0.07
C GLU A 297 -23.15 -11.72 -1.01
N ARG A 298 -21.92 -12.19 -0.82
CA ARG A 298 -20.84 -12.00 -1.78
C ARG A 298 -20.98 -13.05 -2.87
N GLY A 299 -20.92 -12.64 -4.13
CA GLY A 299 -21.01 -13.56 -5.25
C GLY A 299 -21.12 -12.86 -6.59
N LEU A 300 -21.26 -13.67 -7.64
CA LEU A 300 -21.52 -13.20 -8.99
C LEU A 300 -23.03 -13.19 -9.25
N THR A 301 -23.59 -12.01 -9.50
CA THR A 301 -25.00 -11.87 -9.91
C THR A 301 -25.09 -11.59 -11.40
N LEU A 302 -25.75 -12.48 -12.15
CA LEU A 302 -26.01 -12.31 -13.57
C LEU A 302 -27.44 -11.83 -13.80
N ILE A 303 -27.61 -10.70 -14.50
CA ILE A 303 -28.92 -10.10 -14.81
C ILE A 303 -29.10 -10.07 -16.33
N GLU A 304 -30.06 -10.85 -16.83
CA GLU A 304 -30.43 -10.87 -18.24
C GLU A 304 -31.78 -10.18 -18.43
N ALA A 305 -31.79 -9.05 -19.17
CA ALA A 305 -33.02 -8.35 -19.50
C ALA A 305 -32.87 -7.46 -20.75
N PRO A 306 -33.98 -7.15 -21.45
CA PRO A 306 -33.98 -6.25 -22.60
C PRO A 306 -33.42 -4.85 -22.30
N THR A 307 -33.04 -4.10 -23.33
CA THR A 307 -32.67 -2.68 -23.18
C THR A 307 -33.86 -1.87 -22.64
N GLY A 308 -33.59 -0.84 -21.83
CA GLY A 308 -34.64 -0.03 -21.21
C GLY A 308 -35.33 -0.62 -19.97
N SER A 309 -34.99 -1.85 -19.55
CA SER A 309 -35.57 -2.51 -18.36
C SER A 309 -35.10 -1.99 -16.99
N GLY A 310 -34.23 -0.97 -16.96
CA GLY A 310 -33.69 -0.41 -15.71
C GLY A 310 -32.53 -1.19 -15.09
N LYS A 311 -31.74 -1.90 -15.91
CA LYS A 311 -30.56 -2.68 -15.46
C LYS A 311 -29.56 -1.84 -14.67
N THR A 312 -29.30 -0.61 -15.12
CA THR A 312 -28.32 0.28 -14.50
C THR A 312 -28.71 0.64 -13.07
N GLU A 313 -29.96 1.08 -12.86
CA GLU A 313 -30.44 1.45 -11.52
C GLU A 313 -30.59 0.22 -10.62
N THR A 314 -30.97 -0.93 -11.19
CA THR A 314 -30.99 -2.20 -10.47
C THR A 314 -29.59 -2.58 -9.96
N ALA A 315 -28.58 -2.50 -10.82
CA ALA A 315 -27.19 -2.81 -10.46
C ALA A 315 -26.63 -1.84 -9.41
N LEU A 316 -26.86 -0.54 -9.58
CA LEU A 316 -26.41 0.48 -8.61
C LEU A 316 -27.13 0.35 -7.26
N ALA A 317 -28.45 0.11 -7.26
CA ALA A 317 -29.21 -0.09 -6.03
C ALA A 317 -28.76 -1.36 -5.29
N TYR A 318 -28.50 -2.45 -6.02
CA TYR A 318 -27.99 -3.68 -5.42
C TYR A 318 -26.57 -3.50 -4.89
N ALA A 319 -25.69 -2.83 -5.63
CA ALA A 319 -24.36 -2.47 -5.15
C ALA A 319 -24.41 -1.60 -3.89
N TRP A 320 -25.34 -0.64 -3.81
CA TRP A 320 -25.56 0.15 -2.60
C TRP A 320 -26.00 -0.71 -1.41
N ARG A 321 -26.88 -1.70 -1.62
CA ARG A 321 -27.22 -2.66 -0.56
C ARG A 321 -26.00 -3.43 -0.05
N LEU A 322 -25.12 -3.88 -0.96
CA LEU A 322 -23.88 -4.58 -0.60
C LEU A 322 -22.89 -3.66 0.16
N LEU A 323 -22.73 -2.41 -0.28
CA LEU A 323 -21.94 -1.39 0.43
C LEU A 323 -22.48 -1.14 1.84
N ALA A 324 -23.79 -0.93 1.97
CA ALA A 324 -24.45 -0.64 3.24
C ALA A 324 -24.41 -1.83 4.20
N ALA A 325 -24.39 -3.06 3.68
CA ALA A 325 -24.17 -4.29 4.45
C ALA A 325 -22.69 -4.53 4.81
N GLY A 326 -21.78 -3.67 4.36
CA GLY A 326 -20.34 -3.80 4.60
C GLY A 326 -19.71 -4.96 3.83
N LEU A 327 -20.36 -5.47 2.78
CA LEU A 327 -19.87 -6.56 1.91
C LEU A 327 -18.95 -6.06 0.79
N ALA A 328 -18.95 -4.75 0.53
CA ALA A 328 -18.05 -4.07 -0.38
C ALA A 328 -17.63 -2.71 0.20
N ASP A 329 -16.54 -2.13 -0.32
CA ASP A 329 -16.06 -0.80 0.05
C ASP A 329 -16.21 0.23 -1.06
N SER A 330 -16.20 -0.20 -2.32
CA SER A 330 -16.27 0.67 -3.51
C SER A 330 -17.09 0.04 -4.64
N ILE A 331 -17.33 0.80 -5.70
CA ILE A 331 -17.99 0.34 -6.93
C ILE A 331 -17.06 0.63 -8.10
N ILE A 332 -16.78 -0.40 -8.90
CA ILE A 332 -16.17 -0.25 -10.23
C ILE A 332 -17.25 -0.48 -11.27
N PHE A 333 -17.60 0.57 -12.02
CA PHE A 333 -18.63 0.50 -13.05
C PHE A 333 -18.00 0.27 -14.43
N ALA A 334 -17.70 -1.00 -14.74
CA ALA A 334 -17.04 -1.37 -15.99
C ALA A 334 -17.96 -1.22 -17.21
N LEU A 335 -17.49 -0.49 -18.23
CA LEU A 335 -18.26 -0.14 -19.42
C LEU A 335 -17.49 -0.55 -20.70
N PRO A 336 -18.22 -0.91 -21.78
CA PRO A 336 -17.59 -1.49 -22.97
C PRO A 336 -16.72 -0.50 -23.76
N THR A 337 -16.97 0.81 -23.63
CA THR A 337 -16.24 1.84 -24.38
C THR A 337 -16.05 3.12 -23.56
N GLN A 338 -15.08 3.94 -23.99
CA GLN A 338 -14.84 5.29 -23.45
C GLN A 338 -16.08 6.18 -23.59
N ALA A 339 -16.79 6.11 -24.71
CA ALA A 339 -17.99 6.92 -24.94
C ALA A 339 -19.10 6.59 -23.92
N THR A 340 -19.31 5.30 -23.63
CA THR A 340 -20.26 4.88 -22.60
C THR A 340 -19.81 5.26 -21.19
N ALA A 341 -18.50 5.21 -20.90
CA ALA A 341 -17.94 5.67 -19.63
C ALA A 341 -18.17 7.17 -19.41
N ASN A 342 -17.87 8.00 -20.41
CA ASN A 342 -18.12 9.44 -20.39
C ASN A 342 -19.62 9.75 -20.14
N ALA A 343 -20.52 9.07 -20.85
CA ALA A 343 -21.96 9.28 -20.69
C ALA A 343 -22.47 8.88 -19.30
N MET A 344 -21.83 7.91 -18.64
CA MET A 344 -22.20 7.45 -17.30
C MET A 344 -21.62 8.30 -16.18
N LEU A 345 -20.57 9.11 -16.42
CA LEU A 345 -19.88 9.88 -15.39
C LEU A 345 -20.85 10.77 -14.58
N LYS A 346 -21.64 11.62 -15.23
CA LYS A 346 -22.61 12.52 -14.55
C LYS A 346 -23.66 11.78 -13.74
N ARG A 347 -24.09 10.61 -14.24
CA ARG A 347 -25.06 9.75 -13.55
C ARG A 347 -24.44 9.14 -12.30
N LEU A 348 -23.18 8.70 -12.39
CA LEU A 348 -22.44 8.16 -11.25
C LEU A 348 -22.09 9.25 -10.24
N GLU A 349 -21.79 10.47 -10.66
CA GLU A 349 -21.56 11.61 -9.78
C GLU A 349 -22.79 11.90 -8.92
N SER A 350 -23.97 11.98 -9.55
CA SER A 350 -25.24 12.16 -8.84
C SER A 350 -25.50 11.01 -7.87
N CYS A 351 -25.27 9.77 -8.32
CA CYS A 351 -25.45 8.56 -7.52
C CYS A 351 -24.49 8.49 -6.33
N ALA A 352 -23.22 8.86 -6.52
CA ALA A 352 -22.18 8.72 -5.51
C ALA A 352 -22.51 9.54 -4.25
N SER A 353 -23.12 10.72 -4.41
CA SER A 353 -23.60 11.56 -3.30
C SER A 353 -24.72 10.92 -2.47
N LEU A 354 -25.44 9.94 -3.02
CA LEU A 354 -26.45 9.17 -2.31
C LEU A 354 -25.85 7.96 -1.58
N LEU A 355 -24.78 7.39 -2.13
CA LEU A 355 -24.15 6.16 -1.64
C LEU A 355 -23.12 6.40 -0.54
N PHE A 356 -22.44 7.55 -0.54
CA PHE A 356 -21.37 7.86 0.39
C PHE A 356 -21.63 9.20 1.10
N ASP A 357 -21.23 9.29 2.37
CA ASP A 357 -21.03 10.55 3.06
C ASP A 357 -19.71 11.17 2.60
N ASP A 358 -19.58 12.48 2.77
CA ASP A 358 -18.46 13.29 2.26
C ASP A 358 -18.47 13.43 0.72
N GLN A 359 -17.51 14.14 0.13
CA GLN A 359 -17.45 14.25 -1.32
C GLN A 359 -16.85 12.96 -1.91
N PRO A 360 -17.64 12.12 -2.61
CA PRO A 360 -17.18 10.81 -3.04
C PRO A 360 -16.09 10.94 -4.10
N ASN A 361 -15.03 10.14 -3.93
CA ASN A 361 -13.96 10.07 -4.91
C ASN A 361 -14.43 9.28 -6.15
N LEU A 362 -14.85 10.00 -7.19
CA LEU A 362 -15.31 9.43 -8.45
C LEU A 362 -14.21 9.56 -9.50
N VAL A 363 -13.79 8.42 -10.05
CA VAL A 363 -12.70 8.36 -11.01
C VAL A 363 -13.15 7.84 -12.37
N LEU A 364 -12.63 8.45 -13.43
CA LEU A 364 -12.83 8.01 -14.81
C LEU A 364 -11.55 7.32 -15.32
N ALA A 365 -11.54 5.99 -15.32
CA ALA A 365 -10.36 5.20 -15.68
C ALA A 365 -10.38 4.74 -17.15
N HIS A 366 -9.88 5.58 -18.06
CA HIS A 366 -9.52 5.17 -19.43
C HIS A 366 -8.46 6.08 -20.05
N GLY A 367 -7.74 5.62 -21.09
CA GLY A 367 -6.59 6.34 -21.68
C GLY A 367 -6.87 7.70 -22.36
N LYS A 368 -8.08 8.25 -22.24
CA LYS A 368 -8.45 9.60 -22.69
C LYS A 368 -9.19 10.41 -21.62
N ALA A 369 -9.21 9.93 -20.37
CA ALA A 369 -9.97 10.55 -19.28
C ALA A 369 -9.52 11.99 -19.00
N SER A 370 -8.22 12.27 -19.14
CA SER A 370 -7.65 13.62 -18.99
C SER A 370 -8.20 14.66 -19.96
N PHE A 371 -8.80 14.24 -21.08
CA PHE A 371 -9.45 15.12 -22.07
C PHE A 371 -10.96 15.28 -21.85
N ASN A 372 -11.53 14.62 -20.84
CA ASN A 372 -12.92 14.80 -20.49
C ASN A 372 -13.07 16.05 -19.61
N GLU A 373 -13.73 17.09 -20.13
CA GLU A 373 -13.91 18.37 -19.43
C GLU A 373 -14.67 18.22 -18.10
N ASP A 374 -15.70 17.39 -18.06
CA ASP A 374 -16.48 17.15 -16.83
C ASP A 374 -15.60 16.50 -15.76
N PHE A 375 -14.80 15.50 -16.13
CA PHE A 375 -13.86 14.84 -15.21
C PHE A 375 -12.74 15.78 -14.76
N TRP A 376 -12.23 16.62 -15.67
CA TRP A 376 -11.21 17.61 -15.33
C TRP A 376 -11.75 18.67 -14.35
N GLN A 377 -12.97 19.16 -14.58
CA GLN A 377 -13.66 20.06 -13.64
C GLN A 377 -13.88 19.39 -12.28
N LEU A 378 -14.30 18.13 -12.27
CA LEU A 378 -14.45 17.34 -11.05
C LEU A 378 -13.11 17.24 -10.28
N LYS A 379 -12.03 16.83 -10.94
CA LYS A 379 -10.66 16.76 -10.36
C LYS A 379 -10.24 18.10 -9.76
N ASN A 380 -10.47 19.20 -10.47
CA ASN A 380 -10.08 20.54 -10.00
C ASN A 380 -10.96 21.07 -8.88
N SER A 381 -12.26 20.76 -8.88
CA SER A 381 -13.15 21.12 -7.78
C SER A 381 -12.69 20.49 -6.46
N TYR A 382 -12.07 19.31 -6.53
CA TYR A 382 -11.45 18.63 -5.40
C TYR A 382 -10.05 19.17 -5.04
N GLN A 383 -9.32 19.76 -5.99
CA GLN A 383 -8.01 20.38 -5.74
C GLN A 383 -8.10 21.78 -5.11
N GLN A 384 -9.23 22.49 -5.17
CA GLN A 384 -9.36 23.87 -4.67
C GLN A 384 -9.38 24.05 -3.13
N ARG A 385 -8.75 23.14 -2.36
CA ARG A 385 -8.56 23.29 -0.90
C ARG A 385 -7.13 23.34 -0.40
N THR A 386 -6.13 23.56 -1.26
CA THR A 386 -4.74 23.81 -0.82
C THR A 386 -4.03 24.89 -1.63
N GLU A 387 -3.46 25.89 -0.94
CA GLU A 387 -2.80 27.08 -1.49
C GLU A 387 -1.41 26.84 -2.12
N GLN A 388 -0.97 25.60 -2.35
CA GLN A 388 0.38 25.33 -2.87
C GLN A 388 0.34 24.37 -4.05
N GLY A 389 0.39 24.96 -5.25
CA GLY A 389 0.34 24.27 -6.54
C GLY A 389 1.61 23.49 -6.89
N LYS A 390 1.88 22.39 -6.20
CA LYS A 390 2.77 21.33 -6.69
C LYS A 390 1.98 20.02 -6.78
N GLU A 391 2.28 19.21 -7.79
CA GLU A 391 1.70 17.87 -7.93
C GLU A 391 2.16 17.01 -6.75
N GLU A 392 1.24 16.84 -5.78
CA GLU A 392 1.42 16.03 -4.58
C GLU A 392 1.17 14.55 -4.88
N ALA A 393 1.65 13.63 -4.03
CA ALA A 393 1.41 12.18 -4.14
C ALA A 393 -0.09 11.79 -4.24
N ARG A 394 -1.00 12.69 -3.83
CA ARG A 394 -2.44 12.63 -4.13
C ARG A 394 -2.73 12.45 -5.62
N VAL A 395 -1.98 13.15 -6.47
CA VAL A 395 -2.07 13.07 -7.93
C VAL A 395 -1.65 11.68 -8.40
N GLN A 396 -0.62 11.05 -7.83
CA GLN A 396 -0.25 9.68 -8.21
C GLN A 396 -1.31 8.66 -7.78
N CYS A 397 -1.83 8.70 -6.55
CA CYS A 397 -2.92 7.79 -6.15
C CYS A 397 -4.21 8.03 -6.95
N ALA A 398 -4.56 9.29 -7.23
CA ALA A 398 -5.78 9.64 -7.98
C ALA A 398 -5.64 9.62 -9.51
N GLU A 399 -4.41 9.54 -10.05
CA GLU A 399 -4.14 9.30 -11.48
C GLU A 399 -3.95 7.81 -11.79
N TRP A 400 -3.61 7.01 -10.78
CA TRP A 400 -3.50 5.56 -10.90
C TRP A 400 -4.82 4.83 -10.61
N LEU A 401 -5.62 5.33 -9.67
CA LEU A 401 -7.06 5.06 -9.62
C LEU A 401 -7.74 5.70 -10.83
#